data_AF-A0A974P3Z2-F1
#
_entry.id   AF-A0A974P3Z2-F1
#
_cell.length_a   1.000
_cell.length_b   1.000
_cell.length_c   1.000
_cell.angle_alpha   90.00
_cell.angle_beta   90.00
_cell.angle_gamma   90.00
#
_symmetry.space_group_name_H-M   'P 1'
#
loop_
_entity.id
_entity.type
_entity.pdbx_description
1 polymer ?
#
loop_
_entity_poly.entity_id
_entity_poly.type
_entity_poly.pdbx_seq_one_letter_code
_entity_poly.pdbx_strand_id
1 'polypeptide(L)' 'MTLGPTLGGETSKAGDLAWTYGEAAWTRDGKARQGHYVRVWRLDPKGWALVFDEILAAPRKADPGLNRPIHAYLRPA' A
#
# COMPACT_ATOMS: atom_id res chain seq x y z
N MET A 1 -8.61 8.99 -6.75
CA MET A 1 -7.87 7.81 -6.27
C MET A 1 -8.18 6.69 -7.24
N THR A 2 -7.17 5.90 -7.59
CA THR A 2 -7.27 4.80 -8.55
C THR A 2 -6.73 3.55 -7.90
N LEU A 3 -7.51 2.47 -7.93
CA LEU A 3 -7.05 1.13 -7.58
C LEU A 3 -6.55 0.46 -8.86
N GLY A 4 -5.33 -0.09 -8.79
CA GLY A 4 -4.78 -0.92 -9.84
C GLY A 4 -5.44 -2.31 -9.85
N PRO A 5 -4.98 -3.20 -10.74
CA PRO A 5 -5.42 -4.59 -10.73
C PRO A 5 -5.11 -5.26 -9.38
N THR A 6 -5.98 -6.18 -8.98
CA THR A 6 -5.74 -7.04 -7.82
C THR A 6 -4.49 -7.87 -8.06
N LEU A 7 -3.52 -7.80 -7.14
CA LEU A 7 -2.29 -8.59 -7.19
C LEU A 7 -2.48 -9.97 -6.58
N GLY A 8 -3.39 -10.10 -5.62
CA GLY A 8 -3.74 -11.38 -5.04
C GLY A 8 -4.88 -11.30 -4.04
N GLY A 9 -5.26 -12.47 -3.56
CA GLY A 9 -6.32 -12.65 -2.59
C GLY A 9 -6.59 -14.13 -2.35
N GLU A 10 -7.33 -14.41 -1.31
CA GLU A 10 -7.75 -15.78 -0.96
C GLU A 10 -9.08 -15.76 -0.23
N THR A 11 -9.71 -16.93 -0.17
CA THR A 11 -10.91 -17.17 0.63
C THR A 11 -10.54 -18.04 1.82
N SER A 12 -11.20 -17.79 2.96
CA SER A 12 -11.13 -18.68 4.11
C SER A 12 -11.65 -20.07 3.76
N LYS A 13 -11.22 -21.09 4.52
CA LYS A 13 -11.69 -22.47 4.33
C LYS A 13 -13.21 -22.63 4.48
N ALA A 14 -13.83 -21.80 5.32
CA ALA A 14 -15.27 -21.79 5.53
C ALA A 14 -16.04 -21.08 4.39
N GLY A 15 -15.35 -20.33 3.52
CA GLY A 15 -15.94 -19.62 2.40
C GLY A 15 -16.72 -18.36 2.77
N ASP A 16 -16.64 -17.90 4.02
CA ASP A 16 -17.38 -16.75 4.55
C ASP A 16 -16.55 -15.47 4.66
N LEU A 17 -15.22 -15.59 4.53
CA LEU A 17 -14.28 -14.47 4.48
C LEU A 17 -13.40 -14.54 3.24
N ALA A 18 -13.02 -13.37 2.72
CA ALA A 18 -12.03 -13.22 1.66
C ALA A 18 -11.16 -11.99 1.91
N TRP A 19 -9.93 -12.01 1.43
CA TRP A 19 -9.07 -10.82 1.38
C TRP A 19 -8.54 -10.61 -0.02
N THR A 20 -8.31 -9.35 -0.39
CA THR A 20 -7.72 -8.95 -1.67
C THR A 20 -6.77 -7.79 -1.45
N TYR A 21 -5.68 -7.72 -2.21
CA TYR A 21 -4.76 -6.59 -2.20
C TYR A 21 -4.28 -6.24 -3.60
N GLY A 22 -3.80 -5.02 -3.76
CA GLY A 22 -3.23 -4.55 -5.02
C GLY A 22 -2.64 -3.16 -4.91
N GLU A 23 -2.23 -2.60 -6.04
CA GLU A 23 -1.63 -1.26 -6.09
C GLU A 23 -2.71 -0.18 -5.97
N ALA A 24 -2.34 0.96 -5.40
CA ALA A 24 -3.19 2.13 -5.30
C ALA A 24 -2.40 3.41 -5.63
N ALA A 25 -3.02 4.31 -6.39
CA ALA A 25 -2.48 5.62 -6.71
C ALA A 25 -3.49 6.72 -6.33
N TRP A 26 -3.00 7.81 -5.75
CA TRP A 26 -3.84 8.94 -5.38
C TRP A 26 -3.05 10.25 -5.35
N THR A 27 -3.77 11.36 -5.26
CA THR A 27 -3.17 12.68 -5.04
C THR A 27 -3.50 13.14 -3.64
N ARG A 28 -2.51 13.67 -2.91
CA ARG A 28 -2.70 14.31 -1.60
C ARG A 28 -1.78 15.51 -1.51
N ASP A 29 -2.34 16.67 -1.16
CA ASP A 29 -1.62 17.96 -1.08
C ASP A 29 -0.93 18.34 -2.40
N GLY A 30 -1.61 18.10 -3.53
CA GLY A 30 -1.07 18.36 -4.88
C GLY A 30 0.06 17.42 -5.32
N LYS A 31 0.42 16.43 -4.51
CA LYS A 31 1.48 15.46 -4.80
C LYS A 31 0.90 14.09 -5.12
N ALA A 32 1.35 13.50 -6.23
CA ALA A 32 1.06 12.12 -6.55
C ALA A 32 1.68 11.19 -5.50
N ARG A 33 0.89 10.22 -5.05
CA ARG A 33 1.27 9.17 -4.10
C ARG A 33 0.85 7.82 -4.66
N GLN A 34 1.59 6.81 -4.24
CA GLN A 34 1.40 5.43 -4.64
C GLN A 34 1.63 4.53 -3.42
N GLY A 35 1.04 3.34 -3.47
CA GLY A 35 1.03 2.41 -2.36
C GLY A 35 0.21 1.18 -2.69
N HIS A 36 -0.34 0.56 -1.66
CA HIS A 36 -1.14 -0.65 -1.79
C HIS A 36 -2.45 -0.50 -1.04
N TYR A 37 -3.49 -1.13 -1.54
CA TYR A 37 -4.72 -1.34 -0.79
C TYR A 37 -4.77 -2.76 -0.23
N VAL A 38 -5.48 -2.94 0.86
CA VAL A 38 -5.97 -4.24 1.32
C VAL A 38 -7.45 -4.12 1.66
N ARG A 39 -8.21 -5.14 1.26
CA ARG A 39 -9.64 -5.24 1.49
C ARG A 39 -9.98 -6.58 2.08
N VAL A 40 -10.87 -6.58 3.07
CA VAL A 40 -11.45 -7.80 3.65
C VAL A 40 -12.94 -7.78 3.39
N TRP A 41 -13.44 -8.92 2.94
CA TRP A 41 -14.82 -9.15 2.57
C TRP A 41 -15.40 -10.24 3.47
N ARG A 42 -16.67 -10.10 3.82
CA ARG A 42 -17.44 -11.12 4.54
C ARG A 42 -18.68 -11.47 3.73
N LEU A 43 -19.03 -12.75 3.64
CA LEU A 43 -20.27 -13.20 3.06
C LEU A 43 -21.40 -13.02 4.07
N ASP A 44 -22.26 -12.05 3.82
CA ASP A 44 -23.50 -11.84 4.57
C ASP A 44 -24.68 -12.50 3.82
N PRO A 45 -25.87 -12.64 4.43
CA PRO A 45 -27.05 -13.23 3.76
C PRO A 45 -27.46 -12.55 2.45
N LYS A 46 -27.05 -11.28 2.25
CA LYS A 46 -27.31 -10.49 1.04
C LYS A 46 -26.17 -10.55 0.01
N GLY A 47 -25.08 -11.26 0.31
CA GLY A 47 -23.88 -11.35 -0.51
C GLY A 47 -22.63 -10.79 0.17
N TRP A 48 -21.55 -10.68 -0.59
CA TRP A 48 -20.27 -10.18 -0.10
C TRP A 48 -20.36 -8.69 0.30
N ALA A 49 -19.98 -8.40 1.52
CA ALA A 49 -19.86 -7.06 2.08
C ALA A 49 -18.39 -6.74 2.37
N LEU A 50 -17.98 -5.51 2.03
CA LEU A 50 -16.67 -5.00 2.40
C LEU A 50 -16.68 -4.64 3.90
N VAL A 51 -15.83 -5.30 4.68
CA VAL A 51 -15.77 -5.11 6.14
C VAL A 51 -14.48 -4.42 6.59
N PHE A 52 -13.49 -4.32 5.72
CA PHE A 52 -12.27 -3.55 5.94
C PHE A 52 -11.73 -3.04 4.59
N ASP A 53 -11.30 -1.78 4.55
CA ASP A 53 -10.67 -1.15 3.37
C ASP A 53 -9.60 -0.18 3.87
N GLU A 54 -8.33 -0.45 3.56
CA GLU A 54 -7.20 0.34 4.01
C GLU A 54 -6.21 0.55 2.86
N ILE A 55 -5.61 1.74 2.80
CA ILE A 55 -4.59 2.10 1.82
C ILE A 55 -3.33 2.51 2.56
N LEU A 56 -2.25 1.79 2.29
CA LEU A 56 -0.94 2.06 2.86
C LEU A 56 -0.05 2.72 1.81
N ALA A 57 0.49 3.88 2.16
CA ALA A 57 1.52 4.51 1.33
C ALA A 57 2.77 3.64 1.27
N ALA A 58 3.32 3.49 0.07
CA ALA A 58 4.63 2.87 -0.07
C ALA A 58 5.64 3.64 0.81
N PRO A 59 6.58 2.96 1.48
CA PRO A 59 7.65 3.63 2.19
C PRO A 59 8.32 4.61 1.24
N ARG A 60 8.57 5.83 1.71
CA ARG A 60 9.42 6.76 0.97
C ARG A 60 10.76 6.05 0.84
N LYS A 61 11.20 5.70 -0.38
CA LYS A 61 12.58 5.25 -0.59
C LYS A 61 13.48 6.27 0.13
N ALA A 62 14.28 5.78 1.08
CA ALA A 62 15.26 6.63 1.74
C ALA A 62 16.09 7.31 0.64
N ASP A 63 16.27 8.62 0.76
CA ASP A 63 17.11 9.36 -0.17
C ASP A 63 18.50 8.72 -0.16
N PRO A 64 18.98 8.13 -1.27
CA PRO A 64 20.33 7.57 -1.33
C PRO A 64 21.41 8.60 -0.98
N GLY A 65 21.10 9.89 -1.10
CA GLY A 65 21.99 10.99 -0.74
C GLY A 65 22.19 11.21 0.76
N LEU A 66 21.36 10.62 1.63
CA LEU A 66 21.49 10.77 3.09
C LEU A 66 22.46 9.76 3.71
N ASN A 67 22.92 8.75 2.96
CA ASN A 67 23.94 7.79 3.40
C ASN A 67 25.35 8.18 2.92
N ARG A 68 25.63 9.48 2.76
CA ARG A 68 26.99 9.94 2.49
C ARG A 68 27.80 9.82 3.79
N PRO A 69 28.92 9.07 3.80
CA PRO A 69 29.77 9.02 4.97
C PRO A 69 30.24 10.43 5.33
N ILE A 70 30.26 10.75 6.62
CA ILE A 70 30.62 12.05 7.20
C ILE A 70 31.97 12.58 6.67
N HIS A 71 32.88 11.69 6.28
CA HIS A 71 34.17 12.02 5.67
C HIS A 71 34.06 12.71 4.30
N ALA A 72 32.94 12.62 3.60
CA ALA A 72 32.72 13.26 2.29
C ALA A 72 32.54 14.79 2.38
N TYR A 73 32.41 15.35 3.59
CA TYR A 73 32.28 16.79 3.84
C TYR A 73 33.52 17.42 4.49
N LEU A 74 34.53 16.62 4.85
CA LEU A 74 35.80 17.14 5.34
C LEU A 74 36.67 17.49 4.13
N ARG A 75 36.71 18.77 3.77
CA ARG A 75 37.75 19.28 2.87
C ARG A 75 39.10 19.19 3.61
N PRO A 76 40.18 18.70 2.97
CA PRO A 76 41.51 18.79 3.55
C PRO A 76 41.85 20.25 3.85
N ALA A 77 42.42 20.48 5.04
CA ALA A 77 42.99 21.76 5.44
C ALA A 77 44.29 22.05 4.68
#